data_AF-A0ABD3CTM4-F1
#
_entry.id   AF-A0ABD3CTM4-F1
#
_cell.length_a   1.000
_cell.length_b   1.000
_cell.length_c   1.000
_cell.angle_alpha   90.00
_cell.angle_beta   90.00
_cell.angle_gamma   90.00
#
_symmetry.space_group_name_H-M   'P 1'
#
loop_
_entity.id
_entity.type
_entity.pdbx_description
1 polymer ?
#
loop_
_entity_poly.entity_id
_entity_poly.type
_entity_poly.pdbx_seq_one_letter_code
_entity_poly.pdbx_strand_id
1 'polypeptide(L)'
;MGKIVLAVAASGIASLLLPAGRTAHSRFKIPIDLTDESMCHAKKGTHLAELLMQTVLIIWDEAPMSDRRCFECLDRTLRDITDNSSQPFGGKSVLLGGDFRQTLPVKIKCSSSKIIDATLPRSYLWPYFRIFQLHDNMRLRSHTDSSISNESTAEFARWLLKIGDGVLGEADINNPRNVRHIQIPQQYLIDATENRLESLINFIYDRHTLNNPSADILSTRAIVCPTNDKADEINNVVLSMTPGECKIYSSHDNMIPHGGCQTDLEALYPQEYLNQLSFPRIPSHQLSLKINTPIILIRNINQSLGLCNGTRLIVSQLLPRIIEALCS
;
A
#
# COMPACT_ATOMS: atom_id res chain seq x y z
N MET A 1 -2.83 3.25 36.08
CA MET A 1 -2.12 3.25 34.78
C MET A 1 -3.06 2.72 33.71
N GLY A 2 -3.10 3.35 32.54
CA GLY A 2 -3.93 2.88 31.42
C GLY A 2 -3.42 1.57 30.81
N LYS A 3 -4.29 0.83 30.13
CA LYS A 3 -3.91 -0.35 29.34
C LYS A 3 -3.23 0.09 28.04
N ILE A 4 -2.17 -0.61 27.62
CA ILE A 4 -1.45 -0.31 26.38
C ILE A 4 -2.03 -1.13 25.22
N VAL A 5 -2.43 -0.44 24.15
CA VAL A 5 -2.90 -1.03 22.90
C VAL A 5 -1.98 -0.61 21.76
N LEU A 6 -1.56 -1.56 20.93
CA LEU A 6 -0.74 -1.29 19.75
C LEU A 6 -1.57 -1.48 18.49
N ALA A 7 -1.73 -0.40 17.72
CA ALA A 7 -2.35 -0.45 16.39
C ALA A 7 -1.28 -0.48 15.30
N VAL A 8 -1.37 -1.46 14.39
CA VAL A 8 -0.47 -1.64 13.26
C VAL A 8 -1.25 -1.96 11.99
N ALA A 9 -0.62 -1.78 10.83
CA ALA A 9 -1.18 -2.22 9.55
C ALA A 9 -0.14 -2.95 8.69
N ALA A 10 -0.61 -3.67 7.66
CA ALA A 10 0.24 -4.36 6.70
C ALA A 10 1.04 -3.41 5.81
N SER A 11 0.45 -2.26 5.43
CA SER A 11 1.06 -1.26 4.56
C SER A 11 1.23 0.10 5.25
N GLY A 12 2.14 0.94 4.71
CA GLY A 12 2.37 2.29 5.23
C GLY A 12 1.12 3.18 5.13
N ILE A 13 0.44 3.13 3.98
CA ILE A 13 -0.78 3.87 3.71
C ILE A 13 -1.89 3.48 4.70
N ALA A 14 -2.12 2.19 4.92
CA ALA A 14 -3.13 1.74 5.88
C ALA A 14 -2.79 2.19 7.31
N SER A 15 -1.50 2.23 7.67
CA SER A 15 -1.09 2.65 9.02
C SER A 15 -1.37 4.13 9.32
N LEU A 16 -1.49 4.99 8.30
CA LEU A 16 -1.88 6.40 8.47
C LEU A 16 -3.30 6.58 9.01
N LEU A 17 -4.18 5.61 8.76
CA LEU A 17 -5.58 5.66 9.19
C LEU A 17 -5.74 5.25 10.66
N LEU A 18 -4.68 4.73 11.29
CA LEU A 18 -4.69 4.27 12.66
C LEU A 18 -4.08 5.34 13.60
N PRO A 19 -4.67 5.59 14.78
CA PRO A 19 -4.09 6.48 15.78
C PRO A 19 -2.68 6.03 16.18
N ALA A 20 -1.68 6.89 15.94
CA ALA A 20 -0.24 6.58 16.13
C ALA A 20 0.21 5.27 15.42
N GLY A 21 -0.46 4.94 14.32
CA GLY A 21 -0.26 3.72 13.56
C GLY A 21 1.15 3.62 12.98
N ARG A 22 1.63 2.39 12.90
CA ARG A 22 2.88 2.04 12.21
C ARG A 22 2.67 0.76 11.41
N THR A 23 3.52 0.51 10.43
CA THR A 23 3.56 -0.81 9.82
C THR A 23 3.97 -1.86 10.86
N ALA A 24 3.42 -3.06 10.76
CA ALA A 24 3.77 -4.16 11.64
C ALA A 24 5.29 -4.45 11.63
N HIS A 25 5.90 -4.42 10.45
CA HIS A 25 7.35 -4.56 10.28
C HIS A 25 8.13 -3.52 11.10
N SER A 26 7.74 -2.25 11.05
CA SER A 26 8.42 -1.17 11.79
C SER A 26 8.19 -1.27 13.31
N ARG A 27 6.96 -1.57 13.73
CA ARG A 27 6.58 -1.67 15.15
C ARG A 27 7.25 -2.83 15.85
N PHE A 28 7.23 -4.01 15.24
CA PHE A 28 7.74 -5.24 15.86
C PHE A 28 9.17 -5.56 15.45
N LYS A 29 9.76 -4.82 14.50
CA LYS A 29 11.07 -5.12 13.92
C LYS A 29 11.10 -6.53 13.30
N ILE A 30 10.07 -6.83 12.51
CA ILE A 30 9.98 -8.06 11.74
C ILE A 30 11.08 -8.05 10.66
N PRO A 31 11.88 -9.12 10.52
CA PRO A 31 12.84 -9.24 9.43
C PRO A 31 12.19 -9.10 8.05
N ILE A 32 12.92 -8.56 7.08
CA ILE A 32 12.44 -8.49 5.69
C ILE A 32 12.43 -9.88 5.06
N ASP A 33 13.50 -10.65 5.28
CA ASP A 33 13.61 -12.03 4.83
C ASP A 33 13.03 -12.97 5.87
N LEU A 34 11.82 -13.46 5.61
CA LEU A 34 11.06 -14.31 6.52
C LEU A 34 11.20 -15.80 6.18
N THR A 35 11.62 -16.57 7.19
CA THR A 35 11.57 -18.03 7.26
C THR A 35 10.52 -18.49 8.27
N ASP A 36 10.20 -19.78 8.29
CA ASP A 36 9.25 -20.34 9.24
C ASP A 36 9.77 -20.30 10.70
N GLU A 37 11.07 -20.09 10.91
CA GLU A 37 11.75 -20.01 12.21
C GLU A 37 12.08 -18.57 12.62
N SER A 38 11.78 -17.58 11.77
CA SER A 38 12.17 -16.19 12.00
C SER A 38 11.60 -15.63 13.30
N MET A 39 12.35 -14.72 13.92
CA MET A 39 11.96 -14.01 15.14
C MET A 39 12.04 -12.51 14.91
N CYS A 40 11.21 -11.74 15.60
CA CYS A 40 11.29 -10.29 15.58
C CYS A 40 12.60 -9.86 16.26
N HIS A 41 13.18 -8.73 15.83
CA HIS A 41 14.34 -8.15 16.49
C HIS A 41 13.95 -7.38 17.77
N ALA A 42 13.17 -8.03 18.64
CA ALA A 42 12.75 -7.54 19.95
C ALA A 42 13.30 -8.50 21.03
N LYS A 43 14.48 -8.18 21.58
CA LYS A 43 15.14 -9.00 22.62
C LYS A 43 14.66 -8.62 24.01
N LYS A 44 14.64 -9.58 24.95
CA LYS A 44 14.40 -9.32 26.37
C LYS A 44 15.34 -8.24 26.90
N GLY A 45 14.85 -7.42 27.84
CA GLY A 45 15.59 -6.29 28.42
C GLY A 45 15.72 -5.06 27.51
N THR A 46 15.10 -5.07 26.31
CA THR A 46 14.98 -3.86 25.49
C THR A 46 13.68 -3.12 25.79
N HIS A 47 13.67 -1.81 25.58
CA HIS A 47 12.45 -1.00 25.75
C HIS A 47 11.28 -1.47 24.87
N LEU A 48 11.57 -2.01 23.67
CA LEU A 48 10.55 -2.62 22.83
C LEU A 48 9.94 -3.86 23.48
N ALA A 49 10.76 -4.75 24.06
CA ALA A 49 10.25 -5.92 24.75
C ALA A 49 9.41 -5.55 25.98
N GLU A 50 9.83 -4.54 26.76
CA GLU A 50 9.03 -4.00 27.86
C GLU A 50 7.66 -3.50 27.40
N LEU A 51 7.63 -2.71 26.32
CA LEU A 51 6.39 -2.25 25.70
C LEU A 51 5.49 -3.42 25.30
N LEU A 52 6.04 -4.44 24.63
CA LEU A 52 5.29 -5.62 24.19
C LEU A 52 4.78 -6.45 25.39
N MET A 53 5.57 -6.59 26.45
CA MET A 53 5.16 -7.25 27.69
C MET A 53 4.02 -6.51 28.39
N GLN A 54 3.99 -5.18 28.35
CA GLN A 54 2.92 -4.37 28.94
C GLN A 54 1.69 -4.22 28.03
N THR A 55 1.83 -4.50 26.73
CA THR A 55 0.72 -4.46 25.77
C THR A 55 -0.34 -5.49 26.14
N VAL A 56 -1.62 -5.12 26.11
CA VAL A 56 -2.73 -6.04 26.38
C VAL A 56 -3.45 -6.46 25.10
N LEU A 57 -3.40 -5.61 24.07
CA LEU A 57 -4.10 -5.80 22.80
C LEU A 57 -3.24 -5.30 21.64
N ILE A 58 -3.16 -6.11 20.58
CA ILE A 58 -2.58 -5.74 19.30
C ILE A 58 -3.70 -5.73 18.27
N ILE A 59 -3.86 -4.61 17.57
CA ILE A 59 -4.80 -4.46 16.45
C ILE A 59 -3.98 -4.42 15.18
N TRP A 60 -4.27 -5.30 14.22
CA TRP A 60 -3.57 -5.39 12.95
C TRP A 60 -4.55 -5.24 11.79
N ASP A 61 -4.48 -4.10 11.11
CA ASP A 61 -5.32 -3.78 9.97
C ASP A 61 -4.69 -4.25 8.64
N GLU A 62 -5.55 -4.54 7.66
CA GLU A 62 -5.18 -5.19 6.39
C GLU A 62 -4.37 -6.48 6.56
N ALA A 63 -4.72 -7.28 7.57
CA ALA A 63 -4.04 -8.52 7.92
C ALA A 63 -3.92 -9.52 6.75
N PRO A 64 -4.93 -9.72 5.86
CA PRO A 64 -4.81 -10.65 4.73
C PRO A 64 -3.67 -10.35 3.75
N MET A 65 -3.21 -9.09 3.69
CA MET A 65 -2.08 -8.69 2.83
C MET A 65 -0.72 -9.12 3.39
N SER A 66 -0.66 -9.49 4.67
CA SER A 66 0.58 -9.88 5.34
C SER A 66 0.84 -11.38 5.18
N ASP A 67 2.11 -11.74 4.97
CA ASP A 67 2.54 -13.13 4.99
C ASP A 67 2.25 -13.75 6.37
N ARG A 68 1.76 -14.99 6.41
CA ARG A 68 1.51 -15.74 7.65
C ARG A 68 2.70 -15.72 8.60
N ARG A 69 3.91 -15.78 8.05
CA ARG A 69 5.17 -15.79 8.82
C ARG A 69 5.38 -14.50 9.60
N CYS A 70 4.80 -13.38 9.19
CA CYS A 70 4.83 -12.14 9.99
C CYS A 70 4.14 -12.33 11.35
N PHE A 71 2.99 -13.03 11.35
CA PHE A 71 2.22 -13.30 12.56
C PHE A 71 2.87 -14.37 13.43
N GLU A 72 3.38 -15.42 12.80
CA GLU A 72 4.08 -16.51 13.48
C GLU A 72 5.41 -16.04 14.12
N CYS A 73 6.14 -15.18 13.42
CA CYS A 73 7.33 -14.51 13.91
C CYS A 73 7.03 -13.67 15.16
N LEU A 74 5.93 -12.91 15.14
CA LEU A 74 5.46 -12.16 16.30
C LEU A 74 5.03 -13.10 17.43
N ASP A 75 4.28 -14.16 17.14
CA ASP A 75 3.84 -15.16 18.11
C ASP A 75 5.02 -15.76 18.88
N ARG A 76 6.00 -16.31 18.16
CA ARG A 76 7.20 -16.89 18.78
C ARG A 76 7.94 -15.87 19.64
N THR A 77 8.09 -14.64 19.15
CA THR A 77 8.74 -13.56 19.90
C THR A 77 7.98 -13.24 21.18
N LEU A 78 6.65 -13.11 21.12
CA LEU A 78 5.85 -12.80 22.30
C LEU A 78 5.90 -13.94 23.33
N ARG A 79 5.86 -15.19 22.89
CA ARG A 79 6.03 -16.36 23.77
C ARG A 79 7.37 -16.35 24.50
N ASP A 80 8.45 -16.02 23.79
CA ASP A 80 9.80 -15.91 24.36
C ASP A 80 9.86 -14.76 25.39
N ILE A 81 9.53 -13.53 25.00
CA ILE A 81 9.70 -12.37 25.90
C ILE A 81 8.76 -12.40 27.12
N THR A 82 7.61 -13.07 27.02
CA THR A 82 6.65 -13.20 28.14
C THR A 82 6.85 -14.46 28.98
N ASP A 83 7.81 -15.32 28.61
CA ASP A 83 8.02 -16.63 29.25
C ASP A 83 6.74 -17.49 29.26
N ASN A 84 5.91 -17.36 28.22
CA ASN A 84 4.64 -18.07 28.08
C ASN A 84 4.59 -18.82 26.75
N SER A 85 5.21 -20.00 26.70
CA SER A 85 5.26 -20.85 25.50
C SER A 85 3.94 -21.56 25.18
N SER A 86 3.04 -21.67 26.15
CA SER A 86 1.80 -22.46 26.05
C SER A 86 0.67 -21.75 25.31
N GLN A 87 0.63 -20.42 25.36
CA GLN A 87 -0.44 -19.61 24.78
C GLN A 87 0.02 -18.93 23.49
N PRO A 88 -0.81 -18.89 22.44
CA PRO A 88 -0.57 -18.03 21.28
C PRO A 88 -0.31 -16.59 21.72
N PHE A 89 0.62 -15.94 21.02
CA PHE A 89 1.10 -14.59 21.24
C PHE A 89 1.52 -14.33 22.70
N GLY A 90 2.03 -15.33 23.42
CA GLY A 90 2.41 -15.18 24.84
C GLY A 90 1.23 -14.81 25.75
N GLY A 91 -0.01 -15.15 25.35
CA GLY A 91 -1.24 -14.79 26.05
C GLY A 91 -1.75 -13.38 25.75
N LYS A 92 -1.18 -12.67 24.76
CA LYS A 92 -1.68 -11.37 24.32
C LYS A 92 -2.93 -11.51 23.46
N SER A 93 -3.88 -10.59 23.61
CA SER A 93 -5.02 -10.50 22.69
C SER A 93 -4.59 -9.87 21.38
N VAL A 94 -5.01 -10.46 20.26
CA VAL A 94 -4.73 -9.97 18.91
C VAL A 94 -6.06 -9.86 18.15
N LEU A 95 -6.34 -8.69 17.62
CA LEU A 95 -7.48 -8.40 16.75
C LEU A 95 -6.97 -8.13 15.34
N LEU A 96 -7.43 -8.92 14.38
CA LEU A 96 -7.07 -8.78 12.97
C LEU A 96 -8.25 -8.19 12.19
N GLY A 97 -8.00 -7.15 11.41
CA GLY A 97 -8.94 -6.54 10.48
C GLY A 97 -8.46 -6.70 9.04
N GLY A 98 -9.41 -6.75 8.10
CA GLY A 98 -9.14 -6.79 6.66
C GLY A 98 -10.16 -7.63 5.90
N ASP A 99 -10.06 -7.62 4.57
CA ASP A 99 -10.93 -8.39 3.67
C ASP A 99 -10.10 -9.32 2.77
N PHE A 100 -10.36 -10.62 2.86
CA PHE A 100 -9.68 -11.64 2.06
C PHE A 100 -10.02 -11.59 0.56
N ARG A 101 -11.07 -10.84 0.18
CA ARG A 101 -11.44 -10.60 -1.23
C ARG A 101 -10.55 -9.56 -1.91
N GLN A 102 -9.72 -8.83 -1.15
CA GLN A 102 -8.82 -7.81 -1.69
C GLN A 102 -7.53 -8.44 -2.23
N THR A 103 -6.39 -8.17 -1.59
CA THR A 103 -5.07 -8.60 -2.06
C THR A 103 -4.45 -9.61 -1.11
N LEU A 104 -3.91 -10.69 -1.69
CA LEU A 104 -3.09 -11.68 -1.00
C LEU A 104 -1.66 -11.14 -0.73
N PRO A 105 -0.85 -11.84 0.07
CA PRO A 105 0.53 -11.44 0.30
C PRO A 105 1.34 -11.36 -0.99
N VAL A 106 2.04 -10.23 -1.18
CA VAL A 106 2.82 -9.98 -2.40
C VAL A 106 4.13 -10.79 -2.35
N LYS A 107 4.30 -11.73 -3.28
CA LYS A 107 5.52 -12.53 -3.46
C LYS A 107 6.01 -12.46 -4.91
N ILE A 108 7.21 -11.90 -5.09
CA ILE A 108 7.82 -11.71 -6.42
C ILE A 108 8.11 -13.08 -7.05
N LYS A 109 7.72 -13.24 -8.32
CA LYS A 109 8.03 -14.44 -9.15
C LYS A 109 7.63 -15.78 -8.49
N CYS A 110 6.59 -15.79 -7.67
CA CYS A 110 6.09 -16.99 -7.01
C CYS A 110 4.87 -17.58 -7.72
N SER A 111 4.69 -18.89 -7.60
CA SER A 111 3.47 -19.56 -8.07
C SER A 111 2.27 -19.23 -7.18
N SER A 112 1.05 -19.36 -7.71
CA SER A 112 -0.18 -19.19 -6.94
C SER A 112 -0.23 -20.09 -5.70
N SER A 113 0.28 -21.33 -5.80
CA SER A 113 0.38 -22.24 -4.66
C SER A 113 1.27 -21.69 -3.53
N LYS A 114 2.42 -21.08 -3.86
CA LYS A 114 3.31 -20.45 -2.88
C LYS A 114 2.69 -19.20 -2.25
N ILE A 115 1.90 -18.44 -3.02
CA ILE A 115 1.16 -17.29 -2.49
C ILE A 115 0.09 -17.77 -1.50
N ILE A 116 -0.69 -18.79 -1.87
CA ILE A 116 -1.69 -19.40 -0.98
C ILE A 116 -1.03 -19.91 0.30
N ASP A 117 0.10 -20.61 0.19
CA ASP A 117 0.83 -21.12 1.36
C ASP A 117 1.32 -20.01 2.31
N ALA A 118 1.56 -18.80 1.77
CA ALA A 118 1.92 -17.63 2.56
C ALA A 118 0.72 -16.93 3.22
N THR A 119 -0.53 -17.34 2.96
CA THR A 119 -1.72 -16.68 3.53
C THR A 119 -1.98 -17.07 4.98
N LEU A 120 -2.58 -16.14 5.73
CA LEU A 120 -2.90 -16.33 7.14
C LEU A 120 -3.70 -17.62 7.46
N PRO A 121 -4.68 -18.06 6.65
CA PRO A 121 -5.39 -19.33 6.88
C PRO A 121 -4.50 -20.59 6.85
N ARG A 122 -3.29 -20.49 6.30
CA ARG A 122 -2.30 -21.58 6.28
C ARG A 122 -1.39 -21.59 7.51
N SER A 123 -1.53 -20.61 8.40
CA SER A 123 -0.78 -20.55 9.65
C SER A 123 -1.27 -21.57 10.68
N TYR A 124 -0.36 -22.07 11.52
CA TYR A 124 -0.74 -22.81 12.73
C TYR A 124 -1.55 -21.95 13.72
N LEU A 125 -1.52 -20.62 13.58
CA LEU A 125 -2.30 -19.69 14.40
C LEU A 125 -3.77 -19.64 14.00
N TRP A 126 -4.11 -20.01 12.76
CA TRP A 126 -5.47 -19.86 12.22
C TRP A 126 -6.57 -20.49 13.10
N PRO A 127 -6.41 -21.73 13.63
CA PRO A 127 -7.43 -22.36 14.47
C PRO A 127 -7.71 -21.64 15.80
N TYR A 128 -6.80 -20.75 16.24
CA TYR A 128 -6.98 -19.99 17.48
C TYR A 128 -7.78 -18.69 17.28
N PHE A 129 -7.99 -18.25 16.04
CA PHE A 129 -8.78 -17.06 15.76
C PHE A 129 -10.27 -17.35 15.76
N ARG A 130 -11.04 -16.45 16.40
CA ARG A 130 -12.49 -16.39 16.26
C ARG A 130 -12.85 -15.41 15.15
N ILE A 131 -13.58 -15.87 14.14
CA ILE A 131 -13.96 -15.06 12.98
C ILE A 131 -15.24 -14.29 13.30
N PHE A 132 -15.21 -12.98 13.07
CA PHE A 132 -16.39 -12.10 13.11
C PHE A 132 -16.57 -11.48 11.73
N GLN A 133 -17.79 -11.57 11.18
CA GLN A 133 -18.13 -11.01 9.88
C GLN A 133 -18.94 -9.73 10.07
N LEU A 134 -18.55 -8.68 9.36
CA LEU A 134 -19.29 -7.42 9.30
C LEU A 134 -20.11 -7.40 8.01
N HIS A 135 -21.41 -7.14 8.13
CA HIS A 135 -22.35 -7.17 7.01
C HIS A 135 -22.81 -5.78 6.55
N ASP A 136 -22.79 -4.80 7.46
CA ASP A 136 -23.25 -3.44 7.16
C ASP A 136 -22.13 -2.58 6.58
N ASN A 137 -22.28 -2.18 5.32
CA ASN A 137 -21.35 -1.25 4.67
C ASN A 137 -21.66 0.20 5.10
N MET A 138 -20.92 0.69 6.09
CA MET A 138 -21.08 2.05 6.61
C MET A 138 -20.73 3.15 5.60
N ARG A 139 -19.89 2.87 4.59
CA ARG A 139 -19.56 3.86 3.54
C ARG A 139 -20.77 4.20 2.67
N LEU A 140 -21.67 3.25 2.45
CA LEU A 140 -22.93 3.52 1.73
C LEU A 140 -23.92 4.30 2.60
N ARG A 141 -23.86 4.13 3.92
CA ARG A 141 -24.73 4.84 4.87
C ARG A 141 -24.37 6.31 5.06
N SER A 142 -23.10 6.70 4.95
CA SER A 142 -22.71 8.10 5.12
C SER A 142 -23.18 9.04 4.00
N HIS A 143 -23.67 8.50 2.87
CA HIS A 143 -24.17 9.27 1.73
C HIS A 143 -25.70 9.37 1.66
N THR A 144 -26.44 8.95 2.70
CA THR A 144 -27.90 8.76 2.64
C THR A 144 -28.75 10.03 2.73
N ASP A 145 -28.18 11.23 2.83
CA ASP A 145 -28.97 12.47 2.93
C ASP A 145 -29.59 12.93 1.59
N SER A 146 -29.30 12.28 0.46
CA SER A 146 -29.96 12.53 -0.83
C SER A 146 -30.70 11.30 -1.37
N SER A 147 -32.02 11.39 -1.47
CA SER A 147 -32.94 10.27 -1.74
C SER A 147 -32.85 9.62 -3.13
N ILE A 148 -32.10 10.19 -4.08
CA ILE A 148 -32.01 9.71 -5.48
C ILE A 148 -30.71 8.92 -5.76
N SER A 149 -29.66 9.09 -4.94
CA SER A 149 -28.33 8.48 -5.13
C SER A 149 -28.14 7.11 -4.46
N ASN A 150 -29.10 6.66 -3.65
CA ASN A 150 -28.91 5.52 -2.76
C ASN A 150 -29.06 4.15 -3.46
N GLU A 151 -30.00 4.00 -4.40
CA GLU A 151 -30.28 2.70 -5.03
C GLU A 151 -29.17 2.29 -6.01
N SER A 152 -28.70 3.20 -6.87
CA SER A 152 -27.61 2.93 -7.83
C SER A 152 -26.30 2.61 -7.12
N THR A 153 -26.03 3.30 -6.00
CA THR A 153 -24.84 3.09 -5.16
C THR A 153 -24.93 1.74 -4.42
N ALA A 154 -26.11 1.39 -3.91
CA ALA A 154 -26.36 0.07 -3.33
C ALA A 154 -26.26 -1.05 -4.36
N GLU A 155 -26.72 -0.83 -5.59
CA GLU A 155 -26.60 -1.77 -6.70
C GLU A 155 -25.13 -2.01 -7.08
N PHE A 156 -24.35 -0.92 -7.24
CA PHE A 156 -22.91 -1.02 -7.48
C PHE A 156 -22.19 -1.80 -6.39
N ALA A 157 -22.50 -1.52 -5.12
CA ALA A 157 -21.90 -2.24 -4.00
C ALA A 157 -22.27 -3.73 -3.99
N ARG A 158 -23.53 -4.08 -4.29
CA ARG A 158 -23.97 -5.47 -4.45
C ARG A 158 -23.24 -6.16 -5.60
N TRP A 159 -23.09 -5.48 -6.73
CA TRP A 159 -22.35 -6.01 -7.88
C TRP A 159 -20.87 -6.26 -7.52
N LEU A 160 -20.21 -5.30 -6.86
CA LEU A 160 -18.82 -5.43 -6.42
C LEU A 160 -18.62 -6.59 -5.43
N LEU A 161 -19.55 -6.78 -4.48
CA LEU A 161 -19.51 -7.92 -3.55
C LEU A 161 -19.59 -9.26 -4.28
N LYS A 162 -20.49 -9.39 -5.28
CA LYS A 162 -20.59 -10.62 -6.08
C LYS A 162 -19.32 -10.90 -6.90
N ILE A 163 -18.58 -9.87 -7.29
CA ILE A 163 -17.23 -10.03 -7.87
C ILE A 163 -16.26 -10.57 -6.83
N GLY A 164 -16.18 -9.92 -5.67
CA GLY A 164 -15.24 -10.31 -4.60
C GLY A 164 -15.50 -11.72 -4.05
N ASP A 165 -16.75 -12.14 -3.98
CA ASP A 165 -17.14 -13.50 -3.56
C ASP A 165 -16.94 -14.54 -4.68
N GLY A 166 -16.51 -14.12 -5.87
CA GLY A 166 -16.33 -15.02 -7.01
C GLY A 166 -17.64 -15.67 -7.45
N VAL A 167 -18.76 -14.94 -7.38
CA VAL A 167 -20.07 -15.40 -7.88
C VAL A 167 -20.21 -15.05 -9.36
N LEU A 168 -19.72 -13.87 -9.75
CA LEU A 168 -19.77 -13.40 -11.14
C LEU A 168 -18.59 -13.91 -11.97
N GLY A 169 -18.81 -13.89 -13.28
CA GLY A 169 -17.83 -14.18 -14.31
C GLY A 169 -17.82 -15.64 -14.79
N GLU A 170 -17.42 -15.83 -16.03
CA GLU A 170 -17.33 -17.12 -16.70
C GLU A 170 -15.93 -17.68 -16.54
N ALA A 171 -15.83 -18.96 -16.13
CA ALA A 171 -14.54 -19.62 -15.99
C ALA A 171 -13.86 -19.73 -17.35
N ASP A 172 -12.60 -19.33 -17.42
CA ASP A 172 -11.78 -19.50 -18.60
C ASP A 172 -11.45 -20.99 -18.78
N ILE A 173 -12.13 -21.63 -19.75
CA ILE A 173 -12.00 -23.06 -20.05
C ILE A 173 -10.54 -23.44 -20.40
N ASN A 174 -9.78 -22.49 -20.95
CA ASN A 174 -8.41 -22.71 -21.39
C ASN A 174 -7.36 -22.34 -20.32
N ASN A 175 -7.78 -21.77 -19.19
CA ASN A 175 -6.87 -21.34 -18.13
C ASN A 175 -7.26 -21.95 -16.78
N PRO A 176 -6.62 -23.05 -16.35
CA PRO A 176 -6.94 -23.76 -15.11
C PRO A 176 -6.61 -22.97 -13.82
N ARG A 177 -6.16 -21.71 -13.92
CA ARG A 177 -5.85 -20.84 -12.76
C ARG A 177 -7.07 -20.13 -12.16
N ASN A 178 -8.29 -20.61 -12.40
CA ASN A 178 -9.55 -20.00 -11.93
C ASN A 178 -9.66 -18.52 -12.35
N VAL A 179 -9.24 -18.21 -13.58
CA VAL A 179 -9.46 -16.89 -14.18
C VAL A 179 -10.91 -16.82 -14.61
N ARG A 180 -11.59 -15.74 -14.22
CA ARG A 180 -12.97 -15.48 -14.61
C ARG A 180 -13.07 -14.22 -15.45
N HIS A 181 -13.78 -14.32 -16.56
CA HIS A 181 -14.10 -13.18 -17.42
C HIS A 181 -15.38 -12.53 -16.91
N ILE A 182 -15.32 -11.24 -16.61
CA ILE A 182 -16.45 -10.49 -16.05
C ILE A 182 -16.81 -9.38 -17.03
N GLN A 183 -18.08 -9.34 -17.43
CA GLN A 183 -18.62 -8.21 -18.18
C GLN A 183 -18.89 -7.05 -17.21
N ILE A 184 -18.23 -5.91 -17.46
CA ILE A 184 -18.50 -4.68 -16.71
C ILE A 184 -19.77 -4.03 -17.29
N PRO A 185 -20.79 -3.73 -16.46
CA PRO A 185 -21.98 -3.01 -16.89
C PRO A 185 -21.66 -1.67 -17.57
N GLN A 186 -22.39 -1.34 -18.64
CA GLN A 186 -22.14 -0.13 -19.45
C GLN A 186 -22.17 1.16 -18.62
N GLN A 187 -23.03 1.22 -17.61
CA GLN A 187 -23.16 2.37 -16.71
C GLN A 187 -21.90 2.66 -15.86
N TYR A 188 -20.95 1.72 -15.77
CA TYR A 188 -19.67 1.89 -15.08
C TYR A 188 -18.50 2.13 -16.05
N LEU A 189 -18.76 2.14 -17.35
CA LEU A 189 -17.77 2.37 -18.39
C LEU A 189 -17.77 3.83 -18.83
N ILE A 190 -16.60 4.32 -19.20
CA ILE A 190 -16.46 5.61 -19.90
C ILE A 190 -16.58 5.31 -21.39
N ASP A 191 -17.40 6.07 -22.11
CA ASP A 191 -17.58 5.90 -23.54
C ASP A 191 -16.26 6.11 -24.29
N ALA A 192 -15.91 5.15 -25.14
CA ALA A 192 -14.65 5.17 -25.86
C ALA A 192 -14.70 6.19 -27.01
N THR A 193 -14.01 7.31 -26.85
CA THR A 193 -13.69 8.22 -27.96
C THR A 193 -12.38 7.81 -28.65
N GLU A 194 -11.98 8.53 -29.71
CA GLU A 194 -10.73 8.27 -30.44
C GLU A 194 -9.48 8.35 -29.53
N ASN A 195 -9.46 9.25 -28.53
CA ASN A 195 -8.39 9.34 -27.54
C ASN A 195 -8.88 8.87 -26.15
N ARG A 196 -8.84 7.55 -25.92
CA ARG A 196 -9.33 6.91 -24.69
C ARG A 196 -8.62 7.38 -23.43
N LEU A 197 -7.29 7.55 -23.49
CA LEU A 197 -6.50 7.94 -22.32
C LEU A 197 -6.78 9.41 -21.94
N GLU A 198 -6.76 10.31 -22.92
CA GLU A 198 -7.09 11.71 -22.69
C GLU A 198 -8.54 11.87 -22.20
N SER A 199 -9.47 11.04 -22.68
CA SER A 199 -10.86 11.04 -22.19
C SER A 199 -10.96 10.59 -20.74
N LEU A 200 -10.23 9.54 -20.34
CA LEU A 200 -10.14 9.13 -18.95
C LEU A 200 -9.55 10.24 -18.07
N ILE A 201 -8.47 10.87 -18.53
CA ILE A 201 -7.82 11.96 -17.80
C ILE A 201 -8.80 13.13 -17.68
N ASN A 202 -9.45 13.58 -18.76
CA ASN A 202 -10.40 14.70 -18.70
C ASN A 202 -11.65 14.39 -17.86
N PHE A 203 -12.06 13.11 -17.78
CA PHE A 203 -13.16 12.68 -16.92
C PHE A 203 -12.80 12.85 -15.43
N ILE A 204 -11.56 12.53 -15.03
CA ILE A 204 -11.12 12.62 -13.62
C ILE A 204 -10.49 13.98 -13.29
N TYR A 205 -9.66 14.52 -14.17
CA TYR A 205 -8.90 15.75 -14.03
C TYR A 205 -9.18 16.66 -15.23
N ASP A 206 -10.36 17.28 -15.22
CA ASP A 206 -10.73 18.25 -16.24
C ASP A 206 -9.79 19.47 -16.27
N ARG A 207 -9.90 20.28 -17.33
CA ARG A 207 -9.07 21.47 -17.50
C ARG A 207 -9.16 22.44 -16.31
N HIS A 208 -10.33 22.54 -15.68
CA HIS A 208 -10.50 23.40 -14.50
C HIS A 208 -9.67 22.88 -13.31
N THR A 209 -9.75 21.57 -13.04
CA THR A 209 -9.01 20.89 -11.97
C THR A 209 -7.50 20.99 -12.17
N LEU A 210 -7.02 20.82 -13.40
CA LEU A 210 -5.59 20.93 -13.71
C LEU A 210 -5.07 22.37 -13.64
N ASN A 211 -5.90 23.36 -14.01
CA ASN A 211 -5.50 24.77 -13.97
C ASN A 211 -5.56 25.37 -12.55
N ASN A 212 -6.54 24.94 -11.75
CA ASN A 212 -6.77 25.45 -10.39
C ASN A 212 -6.90 24.28 -9.39
N PRO A 213 -5.83 23.50 -9.18
CA PRO A 213 -5.88 22.38 -8.25
C PRO A 213 -5.96 22.90 -6.81
N SER A 214 -6.78 22.24 -6.00
CA SER A 214 -6.85 22.42 -4.55
C SER A 214 -6.79 21.07 -3.84
N ALA A 215 -6.41 21.09 -2.57
CA ALA A 215 -6.41 19.91 -1.71
C ALA A 215 -7.78 19.21 -1.71
N ASP A 216 -8.85 19.99 -1.57
CA ASP A 216 -10.23 19.48 -1.53
C ASP A 216 -10.63 18.79 -2.85
N ILE A 217 -10.26 19.37 -4.00
CA ILE A 217 -10.61 18.80 -5.31
C ILE A 217 -9.79 17.53 -5.57
N LEU A 218 -8.48 17.57 -5.31
CA LEU A 218 -7.57 16.47 -5.63
C LEU A 218 -7.70 15.29 -4.67
N SER A 219 -8.07 15.52 -3.40
CA SER A 219 -8.21 14.45 -2.40
C SER A 219 -9.30 13.44 -2.77
N THR A 220 -10.33 13.87 -3.50
CA THR A 220 -11.49 13.05 -3.89
C THR A 220 -11.30 12.31 -5.23
N ARG A 221 -10.16 12.51 -5.91
CA ARG A 221 -9.93 12.03 -7.28
C ARG A 221 -8.67 11.15 -7.35
N ALA A 222 -8.76 10.02 -8.03
CA ALA A 222 -7.60 9.15 -8.28
C ALA A 222 -7.81 8.31 -9.53
N ILE A 223 -6.74 8.11 -10.29
CA ILE A 223 -6.64 7.07 -11.32
C ILE A 223 -5.83 5.91 -10.74
N VAL A 224 -6.41 4.71 -10.74
CA VAL A 224 -5.76 3.50 -10.20
C VAL A 224 -5.38 2.59 -11.37
N CYS A 225 -4.13 2.16 -11.40
CA CYS A 225 -3.60 1.29 -12.44
C CYS A 225 -3.15 -0.06 -11.86
N PRO A 226 -3.23 -1.16 -12.63
CA PRO A 226 -2.75 -2.47 -12.21
C PRO A 226 -1.22 -2.55 -12.14
N THR A 227 -0.49 -1.71 -12.89
CA THR A 227 0.97 -1.68 -12.92
C THR A 227 1.52 -0.27 -12.70
N ASN A 228 2.71 -0.18 -12.11
CA ASN A 228 3.40 1.09 -11.89
C ASN A 228 3.77 1.75 -13.22
N ASP A 229 4.26 0.99 -14.20
CA ASP A 229 4.64 1.54 -15.51
C ASP A 229 3.48 2.28 -16.20
N LYS A 230 2.25 1.73 -16.09
CA LYS A 230 1.06 2.39 -16.63
C LYS A 230 0.69 3.62 -15.79
N ALA A 231 0.82 3.55 -14.47
CA ALA A 231 0.62 4.72 -13.62
C ALA A 231 1.61 5.85 -13.98
N ASP A 232 2.88 5.53 -14.22
CA ASP A 232 3.92 6.48 -14.60
C ASP A 232 3.65 7.09 -15.97
N GLU A 233 3.21 6.31 -16.95
CA GLU A 233 2.75 6.82 -18.25
C GLU A 233 1.60 7.84 -18.09
N ILE A 234 0.58 7.51 -17.30
CA ILE A 234 -0.54 8.42 -17.06
C ILE A 234 -0.08 9.67 -16.31
N ASN A 235 0.75 9.52 -15.29
CA ASN A 235 1.30 10.64 -14.52
C ASN A 235 2.08 11.61 -15.42
N ASN A 236 2.87 11.08 -16.38
CA ASN A 236 3.60 11.90 -17.35
C ASN A 236 2.65 12.66 -18.29
N VAL A 237 1.59 12.01 -18.77
CA VAL A 237 0.58 12.68 -19.61
C VAL A 237 -0.15 13.77 -18.84
N VAL A 238 -0.60 13.49 -17.60
CA VAL A 238 -1.25 14.48 -16.73
C VAL A 238 -0.30 15.65 -16.47
N LEU A 239 0.97 15.39 -16.13
CA LEU A 239 1.97 16.44 -15.91
C LEU A 239 2.21 17.29 -17.17
N SER A 240 2.14 16.70 -18.36
CA SER A 240 2.28 17.43 -19.63
C SER A 240 1.10 18.39 -19.87
N MET A 241 -0.10 18.02 -19.42
CA MET A 241 -1.33 18.82 -19.52
C MET A 241 -1.42 19.91 -18.45
N THR A 242 -0.78 19.74 -17.29
CA THR A 242 -0.77 20.75 -16.22
C THR A 242 -0.02 22.02 -16.66
N PRO A 243 -0.55 23.23 -16.43
CA PRO A 243 0.16 24.47 -16.75
C PRO A 243 1.42 24.67 -15.86
N GLY A 244 2.31 25.54 -16.30
CA GLY A 244 3.50 25.93 -15.55
C GLY A 244 4.80 25.29 -16.03
N GLU A 245 5.92 25.84 -15.55
CA GLU A 245 7.27 25.39 -15.92
C GLU A 245 7.61 24.06 -15.25
N CYS A 246 8.11 23.13 -16.07
CA CYS A 246 8.60 21.84 -15.60
C CYS A 246 10.03 21.99 -15.07
N LYS A 247 10.27 21.53 -13.84
CA LYS A 247 11.61 21.38 -13.28
C LYS A 247 11.96 19.91 -13.20
N ILE A 248 13.18 19.59 -13.62
CA ILE A 248 13.72 18.23 -13.61
C ILE A 248 14.75 18.12 -12.49
N TYR A 249 14.58 17.13 -11.63
CA TYR A 249 15.56 16.73 -10.62
C TYR A 249 16.18 15.40 -11.04
N SER A 250 17.50 15.37 -11.16
CA SER A 250 18.27 14.16 -11.50
C SER A 250 18.88 13.52 -10.25
N SER A 251 18.78 12.20 -10.12
CA SER A 251 19.51 11.45 -9.10
C SER A 251 21.02 11.50 -9.35
N HIS A 252 21.79 11.25 -8.29
CA HIS A 252 23.21 10.99 -8.37
C HIS A 252 23.45 9.58 -7.82
N ASP A 253 23.70 8.65 -8.72
CA ASP A 253 23.87 7.24 -8.41
C ASP A 253 25.34 6.84 -8.55
N ASN A 254 25.89 6.20 -7.52
CA ASN A 254 27.28 5.76 -7.46
C ASN A 254 27.35 4.30 -7.04
N MET A 255 28.23 3.52 -7.68
CA MET A 255 28.50 2.14 -7.28
C MET A 255 29.59 2.10 -6.22
N ILE A 256 29.40 1.30 -5.17
CA ILE A 256 30.41 1.09 -4.12
C ILE A 256 31.07 -0.28 -4.37
N PRO A 257 32.37 -0.35 -4.71
CA PRO A 257 33.06 -1.61 -4.92
C PRO A 257 33.15 -2.45 -3.64
N HIS A 258 32.82 -3.73 -3.70
CA HIS A 258 33.18 -4.70 -2.67
C HIS A 258 34.42 -5.48 -3.13
N GLY A 259 35.61 -4.92 -2.89
CA GLY A 259 36.89 -5.64 -3.02
C GLY A 259 37.64 -5.54 -4.36
N GLY A 260 37.30 -4.59 -5.25
CA GLY A 260 37.97 -4.39 -6.55
C GLY A 260 38.47 -2.96 -6.79
N CYS A 261 39.24 -2.75 -7.86
CA CYS A 261 39.74 -1.45 -8.29
C CYS A 261 38.59 -0.61 -8.91
N GLN A 262 38.42 0.64 -8.47
CA GLN A 262 37.26 1.47 -8.82
C GLN A 262 37.15 1.80 -10.32
N THR A 263 38.29 1.98 -10.99
CA THR A 263 38.38 2.29 -12.43
C THR A 263 37.87 1.17 -13.34
N ASP A 264 38.04 -0.09 -12.96
CA ASP A 264 37.58 -1.22 -13.79
C ASP A 264 36.05 -1.36 -13.75
N LEU A 265 35.42 -0.96 -12.64
CA LEU A 265 33.96 -0.97 -12.49
C LEU A 265 33.29 0.21 -13.20
N GLU A 266 33.91 1.39 -13.20
CA GLU A 266 33.42 2.56 -13.96
C GLU A 266 33.41 2.30 -15.48
N ALA A 267 34.37 1.52 -15.98
CA ALA A 267 34.40 1.10 -17.38
C ALA A 267 33.32 0.05 -17.72
N LEU A 268 32.96 -0.82 -16.76
CA LEU A 268 31.94 -1.86 -16.94
C LEU A 268 30.51 -1.35 -16.76
N TYR A 269 30.31 -0.33 -15.93
CA TYR A 269 29.01 0.24 -15.59
C TYR A 269 29.04 1.77 -15.71
N PRO A 270 28.93 2.31 -16.93
CA PRO A 270 28.95 3.74 -17.16
C PRO A 270 27.75 4.44 -16.51
N GLN A 271 27.87 5.75 -16.25
CA GLN A 271 26.83 6.51 -15.55
C GLN A 271 25.50 6.52 -16.31
N GLU A 272 25.54 6.51 -17.65
CA GLU A 272 24.35 6.39 -18.51
C GLU A 272 23.60 5.08 -18.28
N TYR A 273 24.31 3.99 -18.01
CA TYR A 273 23.71 2.72 -17.65
C TYR A 273 23.06 2.78 -16.27
N LEU A 274 23.73 3.38 -15.29
CA LEU A 274 23.18 3.57 -13.94
C LEU A 274 21.89 4.40 -13.97
N ASN A 275 21.86 5.48 -14.77
CA ASN A 275 20.70 6.36 -14.93
C ASN A 275 19.47 5.67 -15.57
N GLN A 276 19.66 4.52 -16.22
CA GLN A 276 18.58 3.71 -16.81
C GLN A 276 18.00 2.68 -15.82
N LEU A 277 18.66 2.45 -14.68
CA LEU A 277 18.19 1.48 -13.71
C LEU A 277 16.94 2.01 -13.00
N SER A 278 15.89 1.20 -13.01
CA SER A 278 14.66 1.45 -12.26
C SER A 278 14.49 0.37 -11.20
N PHE A 279 14.24 0.79 -9.96
CA PHE A 279 14.08 -0.10 -8.82
C PHE A 279 12.72 0.13 -8.15
N PRO A 280 12.04 -0.94 -7.70
CA PRO A 280 10.82 -0.78 -6.91
C PRO A 280 11.07 0.11 -5.68
N ARG A 281 10.14 1.04 -5.43
CA ARG A 281 10.16 1.96 -4.26
C ARG A 281 11.30 2.99 -4.25
N ILE A 282 11.96 3.20 -5.38
CA ILE A 282 12.90 4.30 -5.59
C ILE A 282 12.39 5.10 -6.80
N PRO A 283 12.42 6.44 -6.77
CA PRO A 283 12.08 7.23 -7.95
C PRO A 283 13.05 6.92 -9.10
N SER A 284 12.57 7.06 -10.32
CA SER A 284 13.43 7.04 -11.51
C SER A 284 14.52 8.13 -11.42
N HIS A 285 15.61 7.96 -12.18
CA HIS A 285 16.71 8.92 -12.22
C HIS A 285 16.23 10.36 -12.46
N GLN A 286 15.25 10.55 -13.34
CA GLN A 286 14.65 11.86 -13.59
C GLN A 286 13.28 11.97 -12.93
N LEU A 287 13.14 12.98 -12.08
CA LEU A 287 11.87 13.38 -11.48
C LEU A 287 11.45 14.74 -12.04
N SER A 288 10.43 14.73 -12.88
CA SER A 288 9.81 15.94 -13.45
C SER A 288 8.67 16.43 -12.58
N LEU A 289 8.69 17.71 -12.21
CA LEU A 289 7.68 18.33 -11.35
C LEU A 289 7.26 19.70 -11.88
N LYS A 290 6.01 20.08 -11.59
CA LYS A 290 5.46 21.42 -11.79
C LYS A 290 4.87 21.92 -10.48
N ILE A 291 4.82 23.24 -10.30
CA ILE A 291 4.09 23.85 -9.19
C ILE A 291 2.61 23.46 -9.32
N ASN A 292 1.93 23.27 -8.20
CA ASN A 292 0.53 22.87 -8.09
C ASN A 292 0.22 21.41 -8.50
N THR A 293 1.23 20.58 -8.76
CA THR A 293 1.03 19.15 -9.04
C THR A 293 0.95 18.33 -7.74
N PRO A 294 0.02 17.35 -7.63
CA PRO A 294 0.01 16.41 -6.53
C PRO A 294 1.20 15.44 -6.59
N ILE A 295 1.82 15.20 -5.44
CA ILE A 295 2.90 14.22 -5.26
C ILE A 295 2.58 13.30 -4.08
N ILE A 296 3.22 12.12 -4.06
CA ILE A 296 3.11 11.16 -2.96
C ILE A 296 4.49 10.97 -2.34
N LEU A 297 4.56 11.06 -1.02
CA LEU A 297 5.77 10.77 -0.27
C LEU A 297 6.03 9.27 -0.27
N ILE A 298 7.21 8.84 -0.72
CA ILE A 298 7.58 7.41 -0.80
C ILE A 298 8.39 6.90 0.40
N ARG A 299 8.80 7.80 1.30
CA ARG A 299 9.63 7.50 2.48
C ARG A 299 9.04 8.13 3.73
N ASN A 300 9.39 7.57 4.90
CA ASN A 300 9.00 8.17 6.17
C ASN A 300 9.95 9.31 6.52
N ILE A 301 9.46 10.55 6.55
CA ILE A 301 10.23 11.73 6.97
C ILE A 301 9.97 12.03 8.44
N ASN A 302 8.70 12.25 8.79
CA ASN A 302 8.31 12.62 10.15
C ASN A 302 6.93 12.03 10.50
N GLN A 303 6.93 10.89 11.17
CA GLN A 303 5.70 10.16 11.53
C GLN A 303 4.84 10.92 12.56
N SER A 304 5.44 11.71 13.46
CA SER A 304 4.65 12.44 14.47
C SER A 304 3.84 13.59 13.86
N LEU A 305 4.28 14.10 12.71
CA LEU A 305 3.55 15.11 11.92
C LEU A 305 2.74 14.49 10.77
N GLY A 306 2.65 13.16 10.69
CA GLY A 306 1.93 12.47 9.61
C GLY A 306 2.66 12.40 8.26
N LEU A 307 3.90 12.89 8.15
CA LEU A 307 4.71 12.84 6.92
C LEU A 307 5.36 11.46 6.74
N CYS A 308 4.58 10.49 6.28
CA CYS A 308 5.03 9.12 6.07
C CYS A 308 4.77 8.61 4.65
N ASN A 309 5.30 7.42 4.31
CA ASN A 309 5.09 6.82 3.00
C ASN A 309 3.59 6.69 2.69
N GLY A 310 3.15 7.28 1.57
CA GLY A 310 1.76 7.35 1.14
C GLY A 310 1.11 8.72 1.33
N THR A 311 1.76 9.64 2.04
CA THR A 311 1.21 11.00 2.27
C THR A 311 1.11 11.76 0.95
N ARG A 312 -0.07 12.30 0.65
CA ARG A 312 -0.33 13.13 -0.52
C ARG A 312 -0.03 14.59 -0.18
N LEU A 313 0.67 15.27 -1.09
CA LEU A 313 1.07 16.67 -0.94
C LEU A 313 0.85 17.40 -2.27
N ILE A 314 0.73 18.72 -2.24
CA ILE A 314 0.70 19.58 -3.44
C ILE A 314 1.97 20.43 -3.45
N VAL A 315 2.69 20.41 -4.57
CA VAL A 315 3.92 21.21 -4.74
C VAL A 315 3.58 22.70 -4.68
N SER A 316 4.16 23.43 -3.72
CA SER A 316 4.05 24.89 -3.63
C SER A 316 5.22 25.59 -4.31
N GLN A 317 6.45 25.09 -4.15
CA GLN A 317 7.65 25.70 -4.71
C GLN A 317 8.72 24.68 -5.12
N LEU A 318 9.50 25.04 -6.14
CA LEU A 318 10.53 24.17 -6.74
C LEU A 318 11.90 24.87 -6.75
N LEU A 319 12.69 24.69 -5.69
CA LEU A 319 14.05 25.23 -5.53
C LEU A 319 15.12 24.26 -6.06
N PRO A 320 16.39 24.68 -6.27
CA PRO A 320 17.41 23.83 -6.91
C PRO A 320 17.64 22.45 -6.26
N ARG A 321 17.48 22.34 -4.93
CA ARG A 321 17.66 21.07 -4.19
C ARG A 321 16.56 20.81 -3.15
N ILE A 322 15.50 21.61 -3.18
CA ILE A 322 14.42 21.58 -2.20
C ILE A 322 13.10 21.62 -2.96
N ILE A 323 12.18 20.73 -2.60
CA ILE A 323 10.79 20.73 -3.04
C ILE A 323 9.96 21.14 -1.82
N GLU A 324 9.23 22.23 -1.95
CA GLU A 324 8.26 22.65 -0.94
C GLU A 324 6.89 22.13 -1.36
N ALA A 325 6.17 21.51 -0.42
CA ALA A 325 4.85 20.98 -0.67
C ALA A 325 3.98 21.06 0.59
N LEU A 326 2.68 21.27 0.40
CA LEU A 326 1.68 21.39 1.46
C LEU A 326 0.87 20.10 1.55
N CYS A 327 0.48 19.70 2.76
CA CYS A 327 -0.42 18.56 2.95
C CYS A 327 -1.77 18.81 2.27
N SER A 328 -2.18 17.88 1.42
CA SER A 328 -3.49 17.84 0.78
C SER A 328 -4.48 17.01 1.58
#